data_AF-A0A834BCN0-F1
#
_entry.id   AF-A0A834BCN0-F1
#
_cell.length_a   1.000
_cell.length_b   1.000
_cell.length_c   1.000
_cell.angle_alpha   90.00
_cell.angle_beta   90.00
_cell.angle_gamma   90.00
#
_symmetry.space_group_name_H-M   'P 1'
#
loop_
_entity.id
_entity.type
_entity.pdbx_description
1 polymer ?
#
loop_
_entity_poly.entity_id
_entity_poly.type
_entity_poly.pdbx_seq_one_letter_code
_entity_poly.pdbx_strand_id
1 'polypeptide(L)'
;MELAEPSLLDALSYLECALGILIFVLLKLVGSPYGRYASQHSAWRLAAPTAWALQELPSLAVPLFLCAGTPAERLRWWPNRILLAMFIVHYVQRFCPVGSRHADQHSLRPHPKESQAARGDWIQNSKGRLI
;
A
#
# COMPACT_ATOMS: atom_id res chain seq x y z
N MET A 1 13.76 36.30 4.64
CA MET A 1 12.82 35.16 4.57
C MET A 1 13.38 33.90 5.26
N GLU A 2 14.52 33.99 5.96
CA GLU A 2 15.20 32.84 6.60
C GLU A 2 14.54 32.35 7.89
N LEU A 3 13.90 33.23 8.68
CA LEU A 3 13.26 32.85 9.95
C LEU A 3 11.97 32.04 9.77
N ALA A 4 11.36 32.10 8.58
CA ALA A 4 10.09 31.43 8.31
C ALA A 4 10.28 29.93 8.03
N GLU A 5 11.40 29.53 7.43
CA GLU A 5 11.64 28.14 7.06
C GLU A 5 11.81 27.22 8.29
N PRO A 6 12.66 27.53 9.30
CA PRO A 6 12.78 26.71 10.50
C PRO A 6 11.47 26.64 11.28
N SER A 7 10.77 27.78 11.43
CA SER A 7 9.50 27.81 12.14
C SER A 7 8.40 26.99 11.43
N LEU A 8 8.41 26.95 10.11
CA LEU A 8 7.48 26.13 9.32
C LEU A 8 7.81 24.64 9.48
N LEU A 9 9.09 24.26 9.44
CA LEU A 9 9.52 22.88 9.63
C LEU A 9 9.19 22.36 11.04
N ASP A 10 9.38 23.19 12.06
CA ASP A 10 8.99 22.86 13.43
C ASP A 10 7.48 22.68 13.55
N ALA A 11 6.69 23.60 12.99
CA ALA A 11 5.23 23.51 13.00
C ALA A 11 4.71 22.25 12.29
N LEU A 12 5.29 21.88 11.14
CA LEU A 12 4.96 20.66 10.41
C LEU A 12 5.33 19.41 11.22
N SER A 13 6.48 19.42 11.89
CA SER A 13 6.92 18.30 12.73
C SER A 13 5.97 18.08 13.91
N TYR A 14 5.59 19.15 14.61
CA TYR A 14 4.59 19.06 15.70
C TYR A 14 3.22 18.60 15.20
N LEU A 15 2.80 19.08 14.02
CA LEU A 15 1.56 18.66 13.38
C LEU A 15 1.58 17.17 13.05
N GLU A 16 2.68 16.65 12.50
CA GLU A 16 2.84 15.23 12.19
C GLU A 16 2.75 14.36 13.45
N CYS A 17 3.40 14.78 14.54
CA CYS A 17 3.28 14.09 15.83
C CYS A 17 1.83 14.08 16.34
N ALA A 18 1.14 15.22 16.29
CA ALA A 18 -0.25 15.33 16.74
C ALA A 18 -1.20 14.47 15.91
N LEU A 19 -1.04 14.49 14.58
CA LEU A 19 -1.79 13.63 13.66
C LEU A 19 -1.50 12.16 13.91
N GLY A 20 -0.24 11.79 14.19
CA GLY A 20 0.15 10.42 14.52
C GLY A 20 -0.60 9.89 15.75
N ILE A 21 -0.65 10.67 16.83
CA ILE A 21 -1.39 10.31 18.05
C ILE A 21 -2.88 10.19 17.76
N LEU A 22 -3.45 11.18 17.08
CA LEU A 22 -4.87 11.19 16.73
C LEU A 22 -5.27 9.98 15.89
N ILE A 23 -4.52 9.69 14.82
CA ILE A 23 -4.77 8.57 13.91
C ILE A 23 -4.57 7.23 14.63
N PHE A 24 -3.59 7.12 15.53
CA PHE A 24 -3.42 5.92 16.35
C PHE A 24 -4.66 5.64 17.20
N VAL A 25 -5.18 6.66 17.89
CA VAL A 25 -6.40 6.53 18.71
C VAL A 25 -7.60 6.18 17.82
N LEU A 26 -7.78 6.86 16.70
CA LEU A 26 -8.88 6.60 15.77
C LEU A 26 -8.83 5.17 15.19
N LEU A 27 -7.65 4.69 14.81
CA LEU A 27 -7.45 3.33 14.31
C LEU A 27 -7.78 2.27 15.37
N LYS A 28 -7.51 2.55 16.66
CA LYS A 28 -7.89 1.67 17.76
C LYS A 28 -9.41 1.61 17.97
N LEU A 29 -10.11 2.71 17.74
CA LEU A 29 -11.56 2.81 17.98
C LEU A 29 -12.40 2.28 16.81
N VAL A 30 -12.04 2.65 15.58
CA VAL A 30 -12.85 2.40 14.37
C VAL A 30 -12.30 1.24 13.53
N GLY A 31 -11.04 0.84 13.75
CA GLY A 31 -10.34 -0.09 12.88
C GLY A 31 -9.89 0.58 11.58
N SER A 32 -9.01 -0.09 10.82
CA SER A 32 -8.57 0.43 9.53
C SER A 32 -9.68 0.27 8.48
N PRO A 33 -10.11 1.33 7.77
CA PRO A 33 -11.11 1.20 6.71
C PRO A 33 -10.55 0.60 5.41
N TYR A 34 -9.27 0.21 5.40
CA TYR A 34 -8.57 -0.35 4.24
C TYR A 34 -8.22 -1.85 4.44
N GLY A 35 -8.10 -2.59 3.33
CA GLY A 35 -7.70 -3.99 3.35
C GLY A 35 -8.77 -4.94 3.89
N ARG A 36 -8.38 -5.86 4.78
CA ARG A 36 -9.24 -6.94 5.30
C ARG A 36 -10.46 -6.45 6.10
N TYR A 37 -10.42 -5.20 6.57
CA TYR A 37 -11.46 -4.58 7.39
C TYR A 37 -12.33 -3.58 6.60
N ALA A 38 -12.12 -3.46 5.29
CA ALA A 38 -12.90 -2.56 4.44
C ALA A 38 -14.35 -3.05 4.31
N SER A 39 -15.31 -2.31 4.87
CA SER A 39 -16.72 -2.60 4.71
C SER A 39 -17.15 -2.41 3.24
N GLN A 40 -18.09 -3.23 2.76
CA GLN A 40 -18.68 -3.13 1.42
C GLN A 40 -19.39 -1.78 1.17
N HIS A 41 -19.59 -0.98 2.22
CA HIS A 41 -20.39 0.23 2.21
C HIS A 41 -19.62 1.52 1.91
N SER A 42 -18.30 1.45 1.67
CA SER A 42 -17.55 2.60 1.17
C SER A 42 -17.86 2.83 -0.31
N ALA A 43 -18.65 3.88 -0.57
CA ALA A 43 -19.24 4.18 -1.88
C ALA A 43 -18.20 4.58 -2.95
N TRP A 44 -16.98 4.96 -2.55
CA TRP A 44 -15.92 5.41 -3.46
C TRP A 44 -14.73 4.46 -3.40
N ARG A 45 -14.76 3.44 -4.25
CA ARG A 45 -13.66 2.46 -4.39
C ARG A 45 -12.82 2.85 -5.59
N LEU A 46 -11.77 3.63 -5.35
CA LEU A 46 -10.68 3.74 -6.33
C LEU A 46 -9.99 2.38 -6.42
N ALA A 47 -9.50 1.99 -7.60
CA ALA A 47 -8.72 0.77 -7.72
C ALA A 47 -7.50 0.85 -6.76
N ALA A 48 -7.32 -0.18 -5.94
CA ALA A 48 -6.33 -0.17 -4.87
C ALA A 48 -4.90 0.21 -5.33
N PRO A 49 -4.42 -0.25 -6.51
CA PRO A 49 -3.10 0.16 -7.00
C PRO A 49 -3.00 1.66 -7.30
N THR A 50 -4.06 2.27 -7.83
CA THR A 50 -4.10 3.70 -8.17
C THR A 50 -4.19 4.56 -6.92
N ALA A 51 -4.98 4.16 -5.93
CA ALA A 51 -5.04 4.84 -4.63
C ALA A 51 -3.68 4.82 -3.93
N TRP A 52 -3.01 3.66 -3.96
CA TRP A 52 -1.69 3.48 -3.35
C TRP A 52 -0.62 4.30 -4.08
N ALA A 53 -0.58 4.25 -5.41
CA ALA A 53 0.35 5.04 -6.20
C ALA A 53 0.16 6.55 -5.97
N LEU A 54 -1.09 7.03 -5.95
CA LEU A 54 -1.40 8.44 -5.72
C LEU A 54 -1.03 8.90 -4.29
N GLN A 55 -1.20 8.03 -3.30
CA GLN A 55 -0.85 8.31 -1.91
C GLN A 55 0.67 8.39 -1.70
N GLU A 56 1.44 7.53 -2.37
CA GLU A 56 2.89 7.42 -2.17
C GLU A 56 3.70 8.37 -3.09
N LEU A 57 3.10 8.87 -4.18
CA LEU A 57 3.76 9.75 -5.15
C LEU A 57 4.29 11.08 -4.57
N PRO A 58 3.58 11.82 -3.69
CA PRO A 58 4.08 13.07 -3.12
C PRO A 58 5.40 12.88 -2.37
N SER A 59 5.50 11.78 -1.60
CA SER A 59 6.69 11.44 -0.84
C SER A 59 7.88 11.13 -1.74
N LEU A 60 7.68 10.68 -2.98
CA LEU A 60 8.77 10.49 -3.94
C LEU A 60 9.07 11.76 -4.76
N ALA A 61 8.04 12.47 -5.20
CA ALA A 61 8.17 13.63 -6.09
C ALA A 61 8.80 14.84 -5.40
N VAL A 62 8.42 15.11 -4.14
CA VAL A 62 8.92 16.28 -3.39
C VAL A 62 10.44 16.23 -3.16
N PRO A 63 11.04 15.14 -2.64
CA PRO A 63 12.50 15.06 -2.49
C PRO A 63 13.24 15.16 -3.82
N LEU A 64 12.73 14.54 -4.89
CA LEU A 64 13.36 14.62 -6.22
C LEU A 64 13.33 16.05 -6.77
N PHE A 65 12.21 16.76 -6.60
CA PHE A 65 12.08 18.16 -6.99
C PHE A 65 13.06 19.05 -6.21
N LEU A 66 13.17 18.86 -4.89
CA LEU A 66 14.12 19.60 -4.05
C LEU A 66 15.58 19.31 -4.44
N CYS A 67 15.90 18.07 -4.81
CA CYS A 67 17.23 17.71 -5.30
C CYS A 67 17.56 18.36 -6.65
N ALA A 68 16.57 18.51 -7.53
CA ALA A 68 16.76 19.11 -8.85
C ALA A 68 16.80 20.65 -8.81
N GLY A 69 16.04 21.26 -7.89
CA GLY A 69 15.85 22.71 -7.83
C GLY A 69 16.82 23.47 -6.93
N THR A 70 17.52 22.81 -6.00
CA THR A 70 18.32 23.51 -4.98
C THR A 70 19.72 22.90 -4.84
N PRO A 71 20.81 23.68 -5.05
CA PRO A 71 22.15 23.25 -4.67
C PRO A 71 22.26 23.29 -3.14
N ALA A 72 21.75 22.26 -2.47
CA ALA A 72 21.79 22.16 -1.02
C ALA A 72 23.23 21.88 -0.56
N GLU A 73 23.86 22.86 0.07
CA GLU A 73 25.22 22.76 0.59
C GLU A 73 25.36 21.64 1.65
N ARG A 74 24.27 21.38 2.38
CA ARG A 74 24.13 20.24 3.31
C ARG A 74 24.08 18.87 2.62
N LEU A 75 23.76 18.81 1.34
CA LEU A 75 23.82 17.57 0.54
C LEU A 75 25.25 17.23 0.14
N ARG A 76 26.25 18.09 0.38
CA ARG A 76 27.67 17.75 0.16
C ARG A 76 28.20 16.77 1.20
N TRP A 77 27.49 16.64 2.32
CA TRP A 77 27.82 15.72 3.41
C TRP A 77 27.31 14.31 3.10
N TRP A 78 28.22 13.33 3.13
CA TRP A 78 27.94 11.94 2.79
C TRP A 78 26.80 11.29 3.60
N PRO A 79 26.64 11.54 4.93
CA PRO A 79 25.54 10.96 5.69
C PRO A 79 24.16 11.37 5.17
N ASN A 80 23.99 12.65 4.83
CA ASN A 80 22.72 13.17 4.31
C ASN A 80 22.37 12.58 2.94
N ARG A 81 23.38 12.32 2.10
CA ARG A 81 23.19 11.62 0.82
C ARG A 81 22.73 10.18 1.00
N ILE A 82 23.31 9.46 1.96
CA ILE A 82 22.93 8.07 2.24
C ILE A 82 21.49 8.01 2.75
N LEU A 83 21.12 8.88 3.71
CA LEU A 83 19.74 8.94 4.23
C LEU A 83 18.73 9.26 3.13
N LEU A 84 19.05 10.25 2.28
CA LEU A 84 18.21 10.60 1.14
C LEU A 84 18.10 9.46 0.11
N ALA A 85 19.21 8.77 -0.19
CA ALA A 85 19.21 7.63 -1.10
C ALA A 85 18.37 6.47 -0.55
N MET A 86 18.50 6.16 0.75
CA MET A 86 17.67 5.15 1.42
C MET A 86 16.19 5.51 1.34
N PHE A 87 15.85 6.78 1.56
CA PHE A 87 14.48 7.28 1.45
C PHE A 87 13.94 7.12 0.02
N ILE A 88 14.70 7.54 -1.00
CA ILE A 88 14.29 7.40 -2.41
C ILE A 88 14.11 5.93 -2.78
N VAL A 89 15.07 5.06 -2.45
CA VAL A 89 14.98 3.62 -2.72
C VAL A 89 13.74 3.02 -2.05
N HIS A 90 13.46 3.38 -0.80
CA HIS A 90 12.26 2.94 -0.09
C HIS A 90 10.98 3.33 -0.83
N TYR A 91 10.84 4.61 -1.23
CA TYR A 91 9.63 5.08 -1.89
C TYR A 91 9.49 4.59 -3.34
N VAL A 92 10.59 4.33 -4.05
CA VAL A 92 10.55 3.67 -5.37
C VAL A 92 10.05 2.23 -5.25
N GLN A 93 10.57 1.46 -4.28
CA GLN A 93 10.10 0.10 -4.01
C GLN A 93 8.62 0.07 -3.59
N ARG A 94 8.16 1.12 -2.90
CA ARG A 94 6.79 1.23 -2.39
C ARG A 94 5.79 1.72 -3.44
N PHE A 95 6.21 2.60 -4.35
CA PHE A 95 5.41 3.09 -5.47
C PHE A 95 5.25 2.03 -6.57
N CYS A 96 6.33 1.27 -6.83
CA CYS A 96 6.33 0.18 -7.78
C CYS A 96 6.68 -1.09 -7.01
N PRO A 97 5.70 -1.92 -6.62
CA PRO A 97 5.98 -3.28 -6.19
C PRO A 97 6.58 -4.01 -7.40
N VAL A 98 7.91 -3.94 -7.52
CA VAL A 98 8.72 -4.75 -8.42
C VAL A 98 8.42 -6.20 -8.06
N GLY A 99 7.37 -6.77 -8.65
CA GLY A 99 6.93 -8.13 -8.37
C GLY A 99 5.43 -8.43 -8.42
N SER A 100 4.51 -7.46 -8.44
CA SER A 100 3.07 -7.79 -8.39
C SER A 100 2.42 -8.16 -9.73
N ARG A 101 3.21 -8.44 -10.78
CA ARG A 101 2.72 -9.07 -12.02
C ARG A 101 2.70 -10.61 -12.00
N HIS A 102 3.05 -11.25 -10.88
CA HIS A 102 3.04 -12.72 -10.78
C HIS A 102 1.95 -13.32 -9.87
N ALA A 103 1.24 -12.51 -9.08
CA ALA A 103 0.13 -13.00 -8.26
C ALA A 103 -1.21 -13.07 -9.01
N ASP A 104 -1.37 -12.32 -10.11
CA ASP A 104 -2.61 -12.30 -10.89
C ASP A 104 -2.83 -13.55 -11.76
N GLN A 105 -1.79 -14.37 -12.00
CA GLN A 105 -1.95 -15.61 -12.76
C GLN A 105 -2.57 -16.76 -11.95
N HIS A 106 -2.49 -16.75 -10.62
CA HIS A 106 -2.99 -17.86 -9.82
C HIS A 106 -4.46 -17.73 -9.41
N SER A 107 -5.06 -16.54 -9.55
CA SER A 107 -6.49 -16.32 -9.30
C SER A 107 -7.38 -16.53 -10.53
N LEU A 108 -6.79 -16.75 -11.71
CA LEU A 108 -7.49 -17.02 -12.98
C LEU A 108 -7.49 -18.50 -13.38
N ARG A 109 -7.09 -19.42 -12.50
CA ARG A 109 -7.45 -20.83 -12.71
C ARG A 109 -8.95 -20.95 -12.43
N PRO A 110 -9.81 -21.23 -13.43
CA PRO A 110 -11.15 -21.69 -13.14
C PRO A 110 -10.99 -22.94 -12.27
N HIS A 111 -11.69 -22.94 -11.14
CA HIS A 111 -11.87 -24.17 -10.36
C HIS A 111 -12.42 -25.21 -11.35
N PRO A 112 -11.74 -26.36 -11.58
CA PRO A 112 -12.31 -27.39 -12.42
C PRO A 112 -13.67 -27.75 -11.82
N LYS A 113 -14.73 -27.68 -12.64
CA LYS A 113 -16.09 -28.08 -12.28
C LYS A 113 -16.21 -29.59 -12.22
N GLU A 114 -15.29 -30.23 -11.53
CA GLU A 114 -15.29 -31.67 -11.33
C GLU A 114 -15.56 -31.95 -9.85
N SER A 115 -16.45 -32.91 -9.59
CA SER A 115 -16.82 -33.47 -8.27
C SER A 115 -18.15 -33.07 -7.61
N GLN A 116 -19.14 -32.52 -8.33
CA GLN A 116 -20.54 -32.61 -7.87
C GLN A 116 -21.32 -33.71 -8.61
N ALA A 117 -21.10 -33.89 -9.93
CA ALA A 117 -21.71 -34.98 -10.69
C ALA A 117 -21.16 -36.37 -10.29
N ALA A 118 -19.84 -36.49 -10.10
CA ALA A 118 -19.20 -37.76 -9.74
C ALA A 118 -19.47 -38.20 -8.28
N ARG A 119 -20.00 -37.32 -7.42
CA ARG A 119 -20.25 -37.64 -6.00
C ARG A 119 -21.64 -38.26 -5.76
N GLY A 120 -22.54 -38.16 -6.74
CA GLY A 120 -23.85 -38.82 -6.73
C GLY A 120 -23.78 -40.31 -7.05
N ASP A 121 -22.90 -40.70 -7.98
CA ASP A 121 -22.80 -42.08 -8.47
C ASP A 121 -22.27 -43.08 -7.43
N TRP A 122 -21.34 -42.65 -6.55
CA TRP A 122 -20.79 -43.54 -5.52
C TRP A 122 -21.78 -43.85 -4.39
N ILE A 123 -22.74 -42.96 -4.14
CA ILE A 123 -23.74 -43.17 -3.08
C ILE A 123 -24.79 -44.18 -3.53
N GLN A 124 -25.04 -44.28 -4.83
CA GLN A 124 -26.06 -45.18 -5.39
C GLN A 124 -25.55 -46.62 -5.62
N ASN A 125 -24.25 -46.81 -5.86
CA ASN A 125 -23.66 -48.15 -6.09
C ASN A 125 -23.55 -48.99 -4.79
N SER A 126 -23.52 -48.37 -3.61
CA SER A 126 -23.32 -49.09 -2.34
C SER A 126 -24.51 -49.93 -1.85
N LYS A 127 -25.67 -49.89 -2.54
CA LYS A 127 -26.89 -50.64 -2.15
C LYS A 127 -27.44 -51.61 -3.21
N GLY A 128 -26.62 -51.99 -4.20
CA GLY A 128 -26.85 -53.16 -5.03
C GLY A 128 -28.01 -53.04 -6.03
N ARG A 129 -27.71 -52.62 -7.25
CA ARG A 129 -28.38 -53.11 -8.47
C ARG A 129 -27.56 -52.76 -9.71
N LEU A 130 -27.33 -53.77 -10.55
CA LEU A 130 -26.77 -53.66 -11.91
C LEU A 130 -27.61 -52.72 -12.77
N ILE A 131 -26.97 -51.78 -13.46
CA ILE A 131 -27.05 -51.60 -14.92
C ILE A 131 -25.68 -51.11 -15.40
#